data_AF-A0A2G1VZJ2-F1
#
_entry.id   AF-A0A2G1VZJ2-F1
#
_cell.length_a   1.000
_cell.length_b   1.000
_cell.length_c   1.000
_cell.angle_alpha   90.00
_cell.angle_beta   90.00
_cell.angle_gamma   90.00
#
_symmetry.space_group_name_H-M   'P 1'
#
loop_
_entity.id
_entity.type
_entity.pdbx_description
1 polymer ?
#
loop_
_entity_poly.entity_id
_entity_poly.type
_entity_poly.pdbx_seq_one_letter_code
_entity_poly.pdbx_strand_id
1 'polypeptide(L)'
;MLELISSYSTVAIVVAALAHVLFFFVLAMWARSDRKKIVQTLQRFTDSLPNRSRMDHDAHASDQVEACLADIHDVLVEPSGSPNRMALSQRMRILDERRDYLHSLRFETAWNVARTMIEAYPLAGVLGTILAIGAALASDDQASVGVIVTRFGDAIWSTFAGLASAITLMLINSFVEPGFAKLSENRLHVRETASKAKRELGPADRVAPNAMPTSPATEATT
;
A
#
# COMPACT_ATOMS: atom_id res chain seq x y z
N MET A 1 2.46 -28.46 32.99
CA MET A 1 2.21 -27.16 32.31
C MET A 1 3.35 -26.79 31.35
N LEU A 2 4.61 -26.68 31.83
CA LEU A 2 5.77 -26.36 30.98
C LEU A 2 6.02 -27.38 29.84
N GLU A 3 5.74 -28.65 30.07
CA GLU A 3 5.90 -29.74 29.08
C GLU A 3 4.98 -29.61 27.86
N LEU A 4 3.74 -29.17 28.07
CA LEU A 4 2.78 -28.87 27.01
C LEU A 4 3.22 -27.60 26.26
N ILE A 5 3.66 -26.57 26.97
CA ILE A 5 4.05 -25.30 26.34
C ILE A 5 5.32 -25.47 25.47
N SER A 6 6.29 -26.26 25.91
CA SER A 6 7.53 -26.52 25.18
C SER A 6 7.30 -27.31 23.89
N SER A 7 6.55 -28.43 23.94
CA SER A 7 6.27 -29.25 22.76
C SER A 7 5.42 -28.51 21.72
N TYR A 8 4.53 -27.61 22.16
CA TYR A 8 3.69 -26.82 21.27
C TYR A 8 4.39 -25.59 20.66
N SER A 9 5.57 -25.19 21.16
CA SER A 9 6.27 -23.98 20.68
C SER A 9 6.59 -24.04 19.18
N THR A 10 7.19 -25.14 18.72
CA THR A 10 7.49 -25.38 17.30
C THR A 10 6.24 -25.34 16.44
N VAL A 11 5.17 -26.00 16.87
CA VAL A 11 3.89 -26.03 16.14
C VAL A 11 3.27 -24.63 16.09
N ALA A 12 3.30 -23.89 17.19
CA ALA A 12 2.78 -22.52 17.26
C ALA A 12 3.55 -21.58 16.31
N ILE A 13 4.88 -21.70 16.25
CA ILE A 13 5.72 -20.95 15.30
C ILE A 13 5.30 -21.24 13.86
N VAL A 14 5.16 -22.52 13.49
CA VAL A 14 4.78 -22.93 12.13
C VAL A 14 3.38 -22.45 11.77
N VAL A 15 2.41 -22.59 12.67
CA VAL A 15 1.02 -22.13 12.44
C VAL A 15 0.99 -20.61 12.28
N ALA A 16 1.71 -19.87 13.13
CA ALA A 16 1.83 -18.42 13.00
C ALA A 16 2.46 -18.05 11.64
N ALA A 17 3.51 -18.74 11.22
CA ALA A 17 4.18 -18.50 9.95
C ALA A 17 3.23 -18.72 8.76
N LEU A 18 2.45 -19.81 8.76
CA LEU A 18 1.44 -20.08 7.73
C LEU A 18 0.35 -19.00 7.70
N ALA A 19 -0.14 -18.58 8.87
CA ALA A 19 -1.09 -17.47 8.95
C ALA A 19 -0.49 -16.17 8.40
N HIS A 20 0.81 -15.94 8.63
CA HIS A 20 1.51 -14.76 8.14
C HIS A 20 1.72 -14.80 6.61
N VAL A 21 2.00 -15.97 6.04
CA VAL A 21 2.01 -16.18 4.57
C VAL A 21 0.63 -15.88 3.97
N LEU A 22 -0.45 -16.39 4.60
CA LEU A 22 -1.82 -16.08 4.17
C LEU A 22 -2.10 -14.58 4.26
N PHE A 23 -1.63 -13.92 5.30
CA PHE A 23 -1.74 -12.47 5.44
C PHE A 23 -1.04 -11.71 4.31
N PHE A 24 0.18 -12.09 3.95
CA PHE A 24 0.87 -11.54 2.77
C PHE A 24 0.09 -11.77 1.47
N PHE A 25 -0.52 -12.94 1.31
CA PHE A 25 -1.36 -13.22 0.15
C PHE A 25 -2.59 -12.31 0.09
N VAL A 26 -3.27 -12.09 1.22
CA VAL A 26 -4.40 -11.15 1.32
C VAL A 26 -3.94 -9.71 1.01
N LEU A 27 -2.81 -9.27 1.55
CA LEU A 27 -2.22 -7.97 1.21
C LEU A 27 -1.91 -7.86 -0.28
N ALA A 28 -1.38 -8.92 -0.91
CA ALA A 28 -1.08 -8.94 -2.33
C ALA A 28 -2.34 -8.81 -3.19
N MET A 29 -3.42 -9.51 -2.83
CA MET A 29 -4.72 -9.37 -3.49
C MET A 29 -5.33 -7.98 -3.29
N TRP A 30 -5.21 -7.42 -2.08
CA TRP A 30 -5.68 -6.07 -1.79
C TRP A 30 -4.91 -5.04 -2.62
N ALA A 31 -3.58 -5.10 -2.66
CA ALA A 31 -2.73 -4.21 -3.44
C ALA A 31 -3.01 -4.29 -4.95
N ARG A 32 -3.32 -5.48 -5.47
CA ARG A 32 -3.73 -5.66 -6.87
C ARG A 32 -5.08 -5.01 -7.16
N SER A 33 -6.05 -5.23 -6.28
CA SER A 33 -7.40 -4.66 -6.42
C SER A 33 -7.36 -3.14 -6.33
N ASP A 34 -6.54 -2.61 -5.43
CA ASP A 34 -6.43 -1.17 -5.22
C ASP A 34 -5.76 -0.45 -6.39
N ARG A 35 -4.67 -1.01 -6.94
CA ARG A 35 -4.07 -0.51 -8.19
C ARG A 35 -5.08 -0.38 -9.32
N LYS A 36 -5.91 -1.40 -9.52
CA LYS A 36 -6.96 -1.37 -10.55
C LYS A 36 -7.98 -0.25 -10.30
N LYS A 37 -8.39 -0.04 -9.04
CA LYS A 37 -9.30 1.06 -8.67
C LYS A 37 -8.70 2.43 -8.94
N ILE A 38 -7.43 2.64 -8.62
CA ILE A 38 -6.72 3.91 -8.90
C ILE A 38 -6.69 4.17 -10.41
N VAL A 39 -6.24 3.20 -11.20
CA VAL A 39 -6.19 3.33 -12.67
C VAL A 39 -7.57 3.64 -13.25
N GLN A 40 -8.61 2.90 -12.86
CA GLN A 40 -9.98 3.16 -13.35
C GLN A 40 -10.50 4.53 -12.96
N THR A 41 -10.15 5.02 -11.76
CA THR A 41 -10.56 6.35 -11.29
C THR A 41 -9.85 7.44 -12.09
N LEU A 42 -8.55 7.29 -12.32
CA LEU A 42 -7.76 8.23 -13.13
C LEU A 42 -8.17 8.22 -14.59
N GLN A 43 -8.40 7.05 -15.19
CA GLN A 43 -8.87 6.94 -16.57
C GLN A 43 -10.21 7.63 -16.78
N ARG A 44 -11.20 7.38 -15.92
CA ARG A 44 -12.50 8.09 -15.99
C ARG A 44 -12.34 9.61 -15.88
N PHE A 45 -11.34 10.06 -15.13
CA PHE A 45 -11.03 11.46 -14.97
C PHE A 45 -10.37 12.06 -16.22
N THR A 46 -9.37 11.38 -16.80
CA THR A 46 -8.63 11.82 -17.99
C THR A 46 -9.34 11.56 -19.32
N ASP A 47 -10.39 10.72 -19.36
CA ASP A 47 -11.12 10.33 -20.57
C ASP A 47 -11.69 11.52 -21.41
N SER A 48 -11.83 12.72 -20.85
CA SER A 48 -12.27 13.91 -21.61
C SER A 48 -11.17 14.88 -21.97
N LEU A 49 -9.91 14.59 -21.66
CA LEU A 49 -8.81 15.46 -22.03
C LEU A 49 -8.43 15.18 -23.49
N PRO A 50 -8.28 16.21 -24.33
CA PRO A 50 -8.07 16.04 -25.77
C PRO A 50 -6.71 15.41 -26.12
N ASN A 51 -5.67 15.64 -25.31
CA ASN A 51 -4.31 15.11 -25.51
C ASN A 51 -4.04 13.88 -24.65
N ARG A 52 -4.94 12.89 -24.68
CA ARG A 52 -4.72 11.64 -23.94
C ARG A 52 -3.54 10.87 -24.53
N SER A 53 -2.58 10.51 -23.69
CA SER A 53 -1.62 9.47 -24.02
C SER A 53 -2.39 8.14 -24.22
N ARG A 54 -2.62 7.74 -25.47
CA ARG A 54 -3.28 6.47 -25.83
C ARG A 54 -2.32 5.32 -25.50
N MET A 55 -2.22 4.98 -24.22
CA MET A 55 -1.44 3.82 -23.79
C MET A 55 -2.14 2.54 -24.22
N ASP A 56 -1.31 1.57 -24.63
CA ASP A 56 -1.74 0.22 -24.94
C ASP A 56 -2.39 -0.43 -23.70
N HIS A 57 -3.46 -1.20 -23.90
CA HIS A 57 -4.25 -1.76 -22.79
C HIS A 57 -3.43 -2.72 -21.91
N ASP A 58 -2.30 -3.21 -22.43
CA ASP A 58 -1.34 -4.09 -21.78
C ASP A 58 -0.24 -3.37 -20.97
N ALA A 59 -0.22 -2.03 -20.95
CA ALA A 59 0.76 -1.29 -20.16
C ALA A 59 0.61 -1.56 -18.66
N HIS A 60 1.71 -1.58 -17.91
CA HIS A 60 1.67 -1.85 -16.47
C HIS A 60 0.83 -0.80 -15.75
N ALA A 61 0.03 -1.21 -14.75
CA ALA A 61 -0.94 -0.34 -14.07
C ALA A 61 -0.32 0.97 -13.53
N SER A 62 0.92 0.93 -13.04
CA SER A 62 1.61 2.14 -12.58
C SER A 62 2.02 3.09 -13.70
N ASP A 63 2.35 2.56 -14.88
CA ASP A 63 2.76 3.41 -16.01
C ASP A 63 1.53 4.13 -16.56
N GLN A 64 0.36 3.48 -16.49
CA GLN A 64 -0.94 4.10 -16.76
C GLN A 64 -1.27 5.23 -15.76
N VAL A 65 -0.91 5.07 -14.48
CA VAL A 65 -1.05 6.14 -13.48
C VAL A 65 -0.17 7.32 -13.89
N GLU A 66 1.11 7.09 -14.18
CA GLU A 66 2.06 8.16 -14.51
C GLU A 66 1.64 8.94 -15.77
N ALA A 67 1.20 8.24 -16.82
CA ALA A 67 0.69 8.89 -18.02
C ALA A 67 -0.56 9.73 -17.76
N CYS A 68 -1.50 9.24 -16.93
CA CYS A 68 -2.66 10.04 -16.56
C CYS A 68 -2.25 11.30 -15.76
N LEU A 69 -1.22 11.21 -14.92
CA LEU A 69 -0.72 12.36 -14.17
C LEU A 69 -0.01 13.37 -15.08
N ALA A 70 0.71 12.89 -16.10
CA ALA A 70 1.31 13.73 -17.13
C ALA A 70 0.23 14.47 -17.94
N ASP A 71 -0.83 13.79 -18.38
CA ASP A 71 -1.96 14.40 -19.09
C ASP A 71 -2.61 15.54 -18.26
N ILE A 72 -2.73 15.35 -16.94
CA ILE A 72 -3.23 16.39 -16.02
C ILE A 72 -2.24 17.54 -15.92
N HIS A 73 -0.94 17.25 -15.82
CA HIS A 73 0.09 18.28 -15.75
C HIS A 73 0.09 19.16 -16.99
N ASP A 74 -0.02 18.58 -18.18
CA ASP A 74 -0.05 19.32 -19.45
C ASP A 74 -1.21 20.32 -19.49
N VAL A 75 -2.39 19.92 -19.03
CA VAL A 75 -3.56 20.81 -18.95
C VAL A 75 -3.41 21.91 -17.90
N LEU A 76 -2.69 21.65 -16.80
CA LEU A 76 -2.42 22.68 -15.79
C LEU A 76 -1.46 23.77 -16.28
N VAL A 77 -0.57 23.44 -17.23
CA VAL A 77 0.37 24.38 -17.84
C VAL A 77 -0.32 25.28 -18.89
N GLU A 78 -1.50 24.89 -19.40
CA GLU A 78 -2.26 25.71 -20.33
C GLU A 78 -2.70 27.06 -19.71
N PRO A 79 -2.83 28.13 -20.54
CA PRO A 79 -3.28 29.44 -20.08
C PRO A 79 -4.61 29.39 -19.32
N SER A 80 -4.73 30.25 -18.31
CA SER A 80 -5.97 30.42 -17.53
C SER A 80 -7.16 30.73 -18.46
N GLY A 81 -8.23 29.93 -18.34
CA GLY A 81 -9.44 30.07 -19.17
C GLY A 81 -9.48 29.17 -20.40
N SER A 82 -8.49 28.29 -20.61
CA SER A 82 -8.61 27.26 -21.64
C SER A 82 -9.81 26.33 -21.35
N PRO A 83 -10.52 25.85 -22.38
CA PRO A 83 -11.66 24.96 -22.20
C PRO A 83 -11.28 23.66 -21.47
N ASN A 84 -10.04 23.19 -21.67
CA ASN A 84 -9.51 21.99 -21.00
C ASN A 84 -9.32 22.23 -19.50
N ARG A 85 -8.81 23.40 -19.11
CA ARG A 85 -8.60 23.79 -17.71
C ARG A 85 -9.92 23.95 -16.95
N MET A 86 -10.97 24.45 -17.62
CA MET A 86 -12.33 24.51 -17.06
C MET A 86 -12.97 23.12 -16.92
N ALA A 87 -12.80 22.25 -17.92
CA ALA A 87 -13.27 20.86 -17.82
C ALA A 87 -12.57 20.11 -16.66
N LEU A 88 -11.28 20.38 -16.47
CA LEU A 88 -10.49 19.83 -15.37
C LEU A 88 -10.97 20.33 -14.00
N SER A 89 -11.31 21.61 -13.86
CA SER A 89 -11.80 22.18 -12.57
C SER A 89 -13.14 21.59 -12.16
N GLN A 90 -14.08 21.45 -13.09
CA GLN A 90 -15.38 20.84 -12.83
C GLN A 90 -15.25 19.39 -12.36
N ARG A 91 -14.34 18.62 -12.96
CA ARG A 91 -14.10 17.22 -12.57
C ARG A 91 -13.32 17.08 -11.29
N MET A 92 -12.40 18.00 -10.99
CA MET A 92 -11.66 18.02 -9.73
C MET A 92 -12.62 18.15 -8.55
N ARG A 93 -13.70 18.92 -8.70
CA ARG A 93 -14.78 19.04 -7.71
C ARG A 93 -15.50 17.70 -7.47
N ILE A 94 -15.76 16.94 -8.53
CA ILE A 94 -16.38 15.60 -8.45
C ILE A 94 -15.42 14.59 -7.79
N LEU A 95 -14.12 14.69 -8.07
CA LEU A 95 -13.10 13.82 -7.47
C LEU A 95 -12.93 14.07 -5.97
N ASP A 96 -12.92 15.34 -5.55
CA ASP A 96 -12.84 15.77 -4.14
C ASP A 96 -14.04 15.26 -3.32
N GLU A 97 -15.20 15.09 -3.95
CA GLU A 97 -16.41 14.55 -3.33
C GLU A 97 -16.32 13.04 -3.06
N ARG A 98 -15.59 12.28 -3.88
CA ARG A 98 -15.52 10.83 -3.73
C ARG A 98 -14.57 10.36 -2.63
N ARG A 99 -13.56 11.14 -2.21
CA ARG A 99 -12.57 10.90 -1.12
C ARG A 99 -11.95 9.49 -0.97
N ASP A 100 -12.27 8.51 -1.81
CA ASP A 100 -11.85 7.11 -1.68
C ASP A 100 -10.32 6.95 -1.80
N TYR A 101 -9.63 7.96 -2.36
CA TYR A 101 -8.17 8.03 -2.44
C TYR A 101 -7.49 8.29 -1.07
N LEU A 102 -8.24 8.66 -0.03
CA LEU A 102 -7.72 8.95 1.32
C LEU A 102 -7.52 7.70 2.20
N HIS A 103 -7.98 6.52 1.77
CA HIS A 103 -7.94 5.28 2.56
C HIS A 103 -6.54 4.61 2.65
N SER A 104 -5.45 5.36 2.38
CA SER A 104 -4.11 4.78 2.17
C SER A 104 -3.42 4.24 3.44
N LEU A 105 -3.71 4.83 4.59
CA LEU A 105 -3.01 4.52 5.84
C LEU A 105 -3.18 3.05 6.28
N ARG A 106 -4.35 2.45 6.06
CA ARG A 106 -4.61 1.08 6.54
C ARG A 106 -3.71 0.05 5.84
N PHE A 107 -3.46 0.22 4.54
CA PHE A 107 -2.59 -0.70 3.79
C PHE A 107 -1.13 -0.51 4.21
N GLU A 108 -0.66 0.73 4.28
CA GLU A 108 0.71 1.06 4.70
C GLU A 108 0.99 0.55 6.11
N THR A 109 0.07 0.77 7.06
CA THR A 109 0.18 0.24 8.42
C THR A 109 0.20 -1.29 8.42
N ALA A 110 -0.72 -1.95 7.71
CA ALA A 110 -0.79 -3.40 7.69
C ALA A 110 0.47 -4.04 7.09
N TRP A 111 1.00 -3.48 6.02
CA TRP A 111 2.26 -3.93 5.41
C TRP A 111 3.45 -3.71 6.34
N ASN A 112 3.59 -2.53 6.95
CA ASN A 112 4.68 -2.24 7.88
C ASN A 112 4.64 -3.18 9.10
N VAL A 113 3.46 -3.43 9.66
CA VAL A 113 3.29 -4.38 10.77
C VAL A 113 3.70 -5.79 10.36
N ALA A 114 3.26 -6.28 9.19
CA ALA A 114 3.67 -7.60 8.70
C ALA A 114 5.19 -7.71 8.53
N ARG A 115 5.82 -6.70 7.92
CA ARG A 115 7.28 -6.69 7.72
C ARG A 115 8.01 -6.81 9.06
N THR A 116 7.68 -5.97 10.04
CA THR A 116 8.32 -6.01 11.36
C THR A 116 8.06 -7.32 12.12
N MET A 117 6.86 -7.91 11.98
CA MET A 117 6.53 -9.17 12.64
C MET A 117 7.39 -10.36 12.17
N ILE A 118 8.08 -10.27 11.03
CA ILE A 118 9.02 -11.30 10.58
C ILE A 118 10.20 -11.45 11.57
N GLU A 119 10.63 -10.34 12.17
CA GLU A 119 11.75 -10.32 13.13
C GLU A 119 11.41 -11.03 14.45
N ALA A 120 10.12 -11.27 14.72
CA ALA A 120 9.69 -11.99 15.92
C ALA A 120 9.93 -13.50 15.83
N TYR A 121 10.06 -14.09 14.63
CA TYR A 121 10.18 -15.54 14.47
C TYR A 121 11.50 -16.13 15.00
N PRO A 122 12.68 -15.52 14.73
CA PRO A 122 13.93 -15.97 15.34
C PRO A 122 13.88 -15.86 16.87
N LEU A 123 13.30 -14.77 17.39
CA LEU A 123 13.12 -14.57 18.83
C LEU A 123 12.20 -15.62 19.45
N ALA A 124 11.11 -15.97 18.78
CA ALA A 124 10.22 -17.04 19.20
C ALA A 124 10.93 -18.41 19.24
N GLY A 125 11.80 -18.69 18.25
CA GLY A 125 12.62 -19.91 18.23
C GLY A 125 13.58 -20.01 19.42
N VAL A 126 14.27 -18.90 19.75
CA VAL A 126 15.14 -18.80 20.92
C VAL A 126 14.34 -18.96 22.22
N LEU A 127 13.17 -18.32 22.32
CA LEU A 127 12.28 -18.47 23.48
C LEU A 127 11.81 -19.92 23.67
N GLY A 128 11.42 -20.62 22.61
CA GLY A 128 11.03 -22.02 22.70
C GLY A 128 12.19 -22.93 23.11
N THR A 129 13.42 -22.60 22.71
CA THR A 129 14.65 -23.29 23.16
C THR A 129 14.87 -23.11 24.65
N ILE A 130 14.78 -21.87 25.15
CA ILE A 130 14.91 -21.55 26.57
C ILE A 130 13.85 -22.29 27.38
N LEU A 131 12.61 -22.33 26.90
CA LEU A 131 11.51 -23.06 27.55
C LEU A 131 11.74 -24.58 27.57
N ALA A 132 12.22 -25.16 26.48
CA ALA A 132 12.49 -26.60 26.37
C ALA A 132 13.64 -27.04 27.27
N ILE A 133 14.74 -26.28 27.29
CA ILE A 133 15.88 -26.53 28.19
C ILE A 133 15.47 -26.31 29.65
N GLY A 134 14.74 -25.23 29.93
CA GLY A 134 14.21 -24.95 31.27
C GLY A 134 13.32 -26.08 31.78
N ALA A 135 12.45 -26.63 30.94
CA ALA A 135 11.63 -27.79 31.27
C ALA A 135 12.48 -29.05 31.51
N ALA A 136 13.54 -29.25 30.72
CA ALA A 136 14.46 -30.38 30.90
C ALA A 136 15.22 -30.31 32.23
N LEU A 137 15.69 -29.12 32.61
CA LEU A 137 16.42 -28.89 33.87
C LEU A 137 15.52 -28.92 35.10
N ALA A 138 14.23 -28.63 34.93
CA ALA A 138 13.23 -28.71 36.00
C ALA A 138 12.63 -30.11 36.18
N SER A 139 13.02 -31.10 35.35
CA SER A 139 12.61 -32.49 35.52
C SER A 139 13.20 -33.06 36.82
N ASP A 140 12.41 -33.84 37.57
CA ASP A 140 12.82 -34.49 38.83
C ASP A 140 14.11 -35.33 38.67
N ASP A 141 14.85 -35.55 39.76
CA ASP A 141 16.12 -36.31 39.80
C ASP A 141 16.04 -37.76 39.26
N GLN A 142 14.82 -38.26 39.01
CA GLN A 142 14.55 -39.57 38.39
C GLN A 142 14.29 -39.50 36.88
N ALA A 143 14.39 -38.32 36.25
CA ALA A 143 14.18 -38.17 34.82
C ALA A 143 15.24 -38.96 34.04
N SER A 144 14.78 -39.93 33.24
CA SER A 144 15.68 -40.71 32.40
C SER A 144 16.42 -39.80 31.41
N VAL A 145 17.67 -40.16 31.07
CA VAL A 145 18.46 -39.48 30.02
C VAL A 145 17.67 -39.33 28.72
N GLY A 146 16.79 -40.29 28.39
CA GLY A 146 15.93 -40.23 27.21
C GLY A 146 14.96 -39.05 27.21
N VAL A 147 14.41 -38.67 28.37
CA VAL A 147 13.54 -37.49 28.50
C VAL A 147 14.34 -36.21 28.23
N ILE A 148 15.52 -36.11 28.84
CA ILE A 148 16.42 -34.95 28.65
C ILE A 148 16.79 -34.80 27.17
N VAL A 149 17.21 -35.87 26.50
CA VAL A 149 17.58 -35.87 25.07
C VAL A 149 16.40 -35.44 24.20
N THR A 150 15.19 -35.92 24.49
CA THR A 150 13.98 -35.52 23.74
C THR A 150 13.74 -34.01 23.86
N ARG A 151 13.91 -33.43 25.04
CA ARG A 151 13.75 -31.98 25.25
C ARG A 151 14.81 -31.14 24.54
N PHE A 152 16.05 -31.61 24.49
CA PHE A 152 17.08 -30.97 23.65
C PHE A 152 16.71 -31.04 22.16
N GLY A 153 16.11 -32.14 21.71
CA GLY A 153 15.52 -32.26 20.38
C GLY A 153 14.43 -31.21 20.12
N ASP A 154 13.47 -31.07 21.03
CA ASP A 154 12.40 -30.07 20.94
C ASP A 154 12.97 -28.64 20.84
N ALA A 155 14.02 -28.34 21.61
CA ALA A 155 14.69 -27.05 21.59
C ALA A 155 15.32 -26.73 20.22
N ILE A 156 16.02 -27.69 19.62
CA ILE A 156 16.63 -27.55 18.29
C ILE A 156 15.54 -27.33 17.24
N TRP A 157 14.46 -28.10 17.27
CA TRP A 157 13.35 -27.95 16.34
C TRP A 157 12.65 -26.60 16.44
N SER A 158 12.50 -26.06 17.65
CA SER A 158 11.96 -24.72 17.86
C SER A 158 12.82 -23.63 17.21
N THR A 159 14.15 -23.67 17.43
CA THR A 159 15.07 -22.73 16.78
C THR A 159 15.03 -22.85 15.27
N PHE A 160 15.09 -24.07 14.75
CA PHE A 160 15.03 -24.32 13.32
C PHE A 160 13.74 -23.76 12.72
N ALA A 161 12.58 -24.02 13.33
CA ALA A 161 11.29 -23.51 12.87
C ALA A 161 11.25 -21.98 12.87
N GLY A 162 11.79 -21.32 13.90
CA GLY A 162 11.86 -19.86 13.98
C GLY A 162 12.69 -19.26 12.85
N LEU A 163 13.89 -19.79 12.61
CA LEU A 163 14.78 -19.32 11.55
C LEU A 163 14.22 -19.62 10.16
N ALA A 164 13.74 -20.85 9.92
CA ALA A 164 13.17 -21.25 8.63
C ALA A 164 11.95 -20.40 8.27
N SER A 165 11.08 -20.12 9.25
CA SER A 165 9.92 -19.24 9.06
C SER A 165 10.34 -17.82 8.72
N ALA A 166 11.31 -17.25 9.45
CA ALA A 166 11.82 -15.91 9.19
C ALA A 166 12.41 -15.78 7.78
N ILE A 167 13.27 -16.72 7.39
CA ILE A 167 13.91 -16.72 6.06
C ILE A 167 12.86 -16.84 4.96
N THR A 168 11.88 -17.72 5.14
CA THR A 168 10.79 -17.92 4.16
C THR A 168 9.95 -16.64 4.02
N LEU A 169 9.58 -16.02 5.14
CA LEU A 169 8.80 -14.78 5.13
C LEU A 169 9.59 -13.59 4.59
N MET A 170 10.89 -13.49 4.87
CA MET A 170 11.78 -12.48 4.27
C MET A 170 11.84 -12.63 2.75
N LEU A 171 11.95 -13.87 2.26
CA LEU A 171 11.92 -14.17 0.83
C LEU A 171 10.58 -13.78 0.20
N ILE A 172 9.46 -14.10 0.85
CA ILE A 172 8.14 -13.68 0.35
C ILE A 172 8.02 -12.16 0.35
N ASN A 173 8.45 -11.49 1.43
CA ASN A 173 8.43 -10.03 1.53
C ASN A 173 9.23 -9.39 0.40
N SER A 174 10.41 -9.90 0.05
CA SER A 174 11.24 -9.32 -1.02
C SER A 174 10.59 -9.36 -2.41
N PHE A 175 9.72 -10.34 -2.67
CA PHE A 175 8.94 -10.39 -3.91
C PHE A 175 7.77 -9.40 -3.94
N VAL A 176 7.10 -9.15 -2.80
CA VAL A 176 5.90 -8.30 -2.76
C VAL A 176 6.22 -6.82 -2.49
N GLU A 177 7.32 -6.56 -1.77
CA GLU A 177 7.76 -5.23 -1.34
C GLU A 177 7.91 -4.22 -2.48
N PRO A 178 8.60 -4.54 -3.60
CA PRO A 178 8.68 -3.61 -4.73
C PRO A 178 7.30 -3.21 -5.26
N GLY A 179 6.38 -4.18 -5.30
CA GLY A 179 5.01 -3.94 -5.72
C GLY A 179 4.22 -3.07 -4.74
N PHE A 180 4.42 -3.22 -3.44
CA PHE A 180 3.74 -2.44 -2.41
C PHE A 180 4.29 -1.02 -2.31
N ALA A 181 5.61 -0.87 -2.41
CA ALA A 181 6.29 0.43 -2.49
C ALA A 181 5.76 1.24 -3.67
N LYS A 182 5.74 0.66 -4.88
CA LYS A 182 5.23 1.34 -6.09
C LYS A 182 3.76 1.75 -5.94
N LEU A 183 2.92 0.97 -5.24
CA LEU A 183 1.53 1.36 -4.97
C LEU A 183 1.46 2.57 -4.03
N SER A 184 2.26 2.57 -2.96
CA SER A 184 2.35 3.69 -2.03
C SER A 184 2.79 4.99 -2.72
N GLU A 185 3.82 4.91 -3.57
CA GLU A 185 4.32 6.02 -4.37
C GLU A 185 3.24 6.56 -5.33
N ASN A 186 2.56 5.69 -6.07
CA ASN A 186 1.48 6.11 -6.97
C ASN A 186 0.36 6.85 -6.22
N ARG A 187 -0.01 6.37 -5.03
CA ARG A 187 -1.03 7.04 -4.20
C ARG A 187 -0.57 8.41 -3.73
N LEU A 188 0.69 8.52 -3.30
CA LEU A 188 1.28 9.79 -2.91
C LEU A 188 1.28 10.79 -4.08
N HIS A 189 1.77 10.34 -5.25
CA HIS A 189 1.86 11.18 -6.44
C HIS A 189 0.47 11.65 -6.90
N VAL A 190 -0.53 10.76 -6.93
CA VAL A 190 -1.93 11.14 -7.25
C VAL A 190 -2.46 12.19 -6.28
N ARG A 191 -2.21 12.02 -4.98
CA ARG A 191 -2.65 12.98 -3.94
C ARG A 191 -2.01 14.35 -4.13
N GLU A 192 -0.70 14.38 -4.39
CA GLU A 192 0.04 15.61 -4.62
C GLU A 192 -0.45 16.33 -5.88
N THR A 193 -0.61 15.61 -7.00
CA THR A 193 -1.12 16.19 -8.25
C THR A 193 -2.55 16.70 -8.10
N ALA A 194 -3.43 15.96 -7.43
CA ALA A 194 -4.79 16.43 -7.14
C ALA A 194 -4.78 17.70 -6.27
N SER A 195 -3.92 17.75 -5.24
CA SER A 195 -3.79 18.94 -4.39
C SER A 195 -3.24 20.15 -5.14
N LYS A 196 -2.27 19.95 -6.02
CA LYS A 196 -1.68 20.98 -6.89
C LYS A 196 -2.72 21.51 -7.87
N ALA A 197 -3.44 20.61 -8.54
CA ALA A 197 -4.51 20.96 -9.47
C ALA A 197 -5.60 21.78 -8.77
N LYS A 198 -6.04 21.37 -7.57
CA LYS A 198 -7.01 22.14 -6.77
C LYS A 198 -6.50 23.54 -6.43
N ARG A 199 -5.23 23.67 -6.05
CA ARG A 199 -4.60 24.97 -5.75
C ARG A 199 -4.50 25.88 -6.96
N GLU A 200 -4.23 25.33 -8.15
CA GLU A 200 -4.04 26.11 -9.39
C GLU A 200 -5.35 26.42 -10.13
N LEU A 201 -6.41 25.65 -9.88
CA LEU A 201 -7.75 25.85 -10.45
C LEU A 201 -8.64 26.71 -9.55
N GLY A 202 -8.42 26.72 -8.23
CA GLY A 202 -9.15 27.56 -7.28
C GLY A 202 -9.14 29.08 -7.58
N PRO A 203 -8.05 29.68 -8.09
CA PRO A 203 -8.02 31.08 -8.49
C PRO A 203 -8.80 31.38 -9.78
N ALA A 204 -8.92 30.41 -10.71
CA ALA A 204 -9.55 30.61 -12.02
C ALA A 204 -11.08 30.77 -11.93
N ASP A 205 -11.71 30.15 -10.93
CA ASP A 205 -13.14 30.31 -10.62
C ASP A 205 -13.49 31.71 -10.04
N ARG A 206 -12.50 32.50 -9.59
CA ARG A 206 -12.74 33.84 -9.02
C ARG A 206 -12.77 34.96 -10.05
N VAL A 207 -12.32 34.74 -11.29
CA VAL A 207 -12.12 35.82 -12.28
C VAL A 207 -13.34 36.04 -13.19
N ALA A 208 -14.30 35.10 -13.26
CA ALA A 208 -15.45 35.21 -14.18
C ALA A 208 -16.79 35.38 -13.45
N PRO A 209 -17.07 36.57 -12.87
CA PRO A 209 -18.43 37.11 -13.04
C PRO A 209 -18.52 38.52 -13.65
N ASN A 210 -17.42 39.27 -13.83
CA ASN A 210 -17.51 40.73 -14.08
C ASN A 210 -17.02 41.25 -15.44
N ALA A 211 -16.75 40.40 -16.42
CA ALA A 211 -16.45 40.85 -17.77
C ALA A 211 -17.69 40.77 -18.67
N MET A 212 -18.71 41.59 -18.40
CA MET A 212 -19.64 41.99 -19.46
C MET A 212 -18.95 43.09 -20.27
N PRO A 213 -18.72 42.92 -21.59
CA PRO A 213 -18.31 44.02 -22.43
C PRO A 213 -19.48 45.00 -22.53
N THR A 214 -19.34 46.18 -21.92
CA THR A 214 -20.20 47.32 -22.20
C THR A 214 -20.04 47.68 -23.67
N SER A 215 -21.10 47.47 -24.46
CA SER A 215 -21.20 47.95 -25.83
C SER A 215 -20.95 49.47 -25.86
N PRO A 216 -20.07 49.99 -26.74
CA PRO A 216 -19.95 51.43 -26.92
C PRO A 216 -21.22 51.94 -27.61
N ALA A 217 -21.87 52.92 -27.01
CA ALA A 217 -22.94 53.66 -27.65
C ALA A 217 -22.35 54.49 -28.79
N THR A 218 -22.76 54.17 -30.02
CA THR A 218 -22.43 54.88 -31.24
C THR A 218 -22.87 56.35 -31.15
N GLU A 219 -21.92 57.27 -31.26
CA GLU A 219 -22.15 58.67 -31.62
C GLU A 219 -22.86 58.74 -32.97
N ALA A 220 -24.01 59.41 -33.03
CA ALA A 220 -24.61 59.86 -34.27
C ALA A 220 -24.95 61.35 -34.14
N THR A 221 -24.06 62.16 -34.69
CA THR A 221 -24.23 63.54 -35.12
C THR A 221 -25.28 63.62 -36.23
N THR A 222 -26.35 64.38 -36.01
CA THR A 222 -26.91 65.44 -36.89
C THR A 222 -28.21 65.97 -36.30
#